data_AF-A0A533VVT9-F1
#
_entry.id   AF-A0A533VVT9-F1
#
_cell.length_a   1.000
_cell.length_b   1.000
_cell.length_c   1.000
_cell.angle_alpha   90.00
_cell.angle_beta   90.00
_cell.angle_gamma   90.00
#
_symmetry.space_group_name_H-M   'P 1'
#
loop_
_entity.id
_entity.type
_entity.pdbx_description
1 polymer ?
#
loop_
_entity_poly.entity_id
_entity_poly.type
_entity_poly.pdbx_seq_one_letter_code
_entity_poly.pdbx_strand_id
1 'polypeptide(L)'
;TQVSAFVGRDGAVEAVRTSRGELPADLVAVGVGIAPNIELAQEAGLKVDRGIVVNEYLQTDSEGVYAAGDVARFYSPIFERHLRVEHYDVAAKQGMTAGANMAGERRAFADLPFFFSFMFDLKINAYGDLGKKTRIMSRGSVGAEKGFFQLYFDDGVLNGFLSVNRPFQEVNELKRVILSRKSFPDISLFEDESWNLGALIPA
;
A
#
# COMPACT_ATOMS: atom_id res chain seq x y z
N THR A 1 1.53 -7.75 -23.16
CA THR A 1 2.60 -8.51 -23.82
C THR A 1 3.26 -9.37 -22.77
N GLN A 2 3.28 -10.70 -22.93
CA GLN A 2 3.90 -11.60 -21.96
C GLN A 2 5.33 -11.91 -22.41
N VAL A 3 6.30 -11.88 -21.49
CA VAL A 3 7.69 -12.31 -21.75
C VAL A 3 7.76 -13.83 -21.60
N SER A 4 8.38 -14.51 -22.56
CA SER A 4 8.53 -15.98 -22.55
C SER A 4 9.98 -16.45 -22.44
N ALA A 5 10.96 -15.65 -22.86
CA ALA A 5 12.38 -15.99 -22.75
C ALA A 5 13.28 -14.76 -22.89
N PHE A 6 14.50 -14.87 -22.37
CA PHE A 6 15.62 -14.02 -22.75
C PHE A 6 16.44 -14.74 -23.82
N VAL A 7 16.80 -14.04 -24.89
CA VAL A 7 17.61 -14.54 -26.00
C VAL A 7 18.97 -13.87 -25.89
N GLY A 8 20.03 -14.65 -25.98
CA GLY A 8 21.37 -14.15 -25.75
C GLY A 8 22.45 -15.11 -26.23
N ARG A 9 23.67 -14.58 -26.32
CA ARG A 9 24.88 -15.31 -26.71
C ARG A 9 26.02 -14.92 -25.76
N ASP A 10 26.92 -15.85 -25.49
CA ASP A 10 28.14 -15.61 -24.69
C ASP A 10 27.88 -14.96 -23.32
N GLY A 11 26.74 -15.31 -22.70
CA GLY A 11 26.32 -14.79 -21.39
C GLY A 11 25.69 -13.40 -21.40
N ALA A 12 25.55 -12.76 -22.56
CA ALA A 12 24.89 -11.46 -22.74
C ALA A 12 23.49 -11.62 -23.33
N VAL A 13 22.55 -10.77 -22.90
CA VAL A 13 21.22 -10.65 -23.52
C VAL A 13 21.32 -9.84 -24.80
N GLU A 14 20.64 -10.28 -25.85
CA GLU A 14 20.52 -9.59 -27.14
C GLU A 14 19.06 -9.26 -27.47
N ALA A 15 18.11 -10.03 -26.92
CA ALA A 15 16.68 -9.77 -27.10
C ALA A 15 15.81 -10.37 -25.98
N VAL A 16 14.59 -9.85 -25.86
CA VAL A 16 13.50 -10.42 -25.05
C VAL A 16 12.45 -11.01 -25.97
N ARG A 17 12.21 -12.32 -25.86
CA ARG A 17 11.11 -12.96 -26.58
C ARG A 17 9.80 -12.72 -25.85
N THR A 18 8.83 -12.19 -26.58
CA THR A 18 7.49 -11.92 -26.07
C THR A 18 6.43 -12.62 -26.89
N SER A 19 5.20 -12.63 -26.37
CA SER A 19 4.00 -13.09 -27.09
C SER A 19 3.70 -12.34 -28.40
N ARG A 20 4.44 -11.26 -28.71
CA ARG A 20 4.30 -10.45 -29.93
C ARG A 20 5.55 -10.46 -30.83
N GLY A 21 6.54 -11.29 -30.50
CA GLY A 21 7.83 -11.35 -31.20
C GLY A 21 9.01 -11.00 -30.29
N GLU A 22 10.19 -10.93 -30.87
CA GLU A 22 11.45 -10.62 -30.17
C GLU A 22 11.71 -9.11 -30.19
N LEU A 23 12.12 -8.58 -29.04
CA LEU A 23 12.49 -7.19 -28.85
C LEU A 23 13.99 -7.12 -28.58
N PRO A 24 14.81 -6.52 -29.47
CA PRO A 24 16.23 -6.33 -29.21
C PRO A 24 16.47 -5.56 -27.90
N ALA A 25 17.40 -6.04 -27.07
CA ALA A 25 17.73 -5.42 -25.79
C ALA A 25 19.12 -5.85 -25.32
N ASP A 26 19.96 -4.87 -24.97
CA ASP A 26 21.30 -5.10 -24.39
C ASP A 26 21.27 -5.16 -22.85
N LEU A 27 20.16 -4.75 -22.24
CA LEU A 27 19.93 -4.75 -20.79
C LEU A 27 18.47 -5.11 -20.48
N VAL A 28 18.26 -5.96 -19.47
CA VAL A 28 16.93 -6.31 -18.98
C VAL A 28 16.88 -6.14 -17.46
N ALA A 29 15.93 -5.33 -16.99
CA ALA A 29 15.58 -5.22 -15.58
C ALA A 29 14.28 -5.99 -15.31
N VAL A 30 14.29 -6.91 -14.36
CA VAL A 30 13.14 -7.76 -14.02
C VAL A 30 12.57 -7.34 -12.65
N GLY A 31 11.32 -6.87 -12.65
CA GLY A 31 10.56 -6.55 -11.44
C GLY A 31 9.15 -7.09 -11.54
N VAL A 32 8.88 -8.25 -10.94
CA VAL A 32 7.59 -8.98 -11.04
C VAL A 32 6.92 -9.20 -9.67
N GLY A 33 7.31 -8.40 -8.69
CA GLY A 33 6.90 -8.52 -7.28
C GLY A 33 7.99 -9.12 -6.41
N ILE A 34 7.70 -9.20 -5.11
CA ILE A 34 8.59 -9.79 -4.10
C ILE A 34 7.90 -10.95 -3.40
N ALA A 35 8.69 -11.88 -2.85
CA ALA A 35 8.23 -12.90 -1.93
C ALA A 35 8.81 -12.60 -0.54
N PRO A 36 8.03 -12.62 0.54
CA PRO A 36 8.56 -12.44 1.88
C PRO A 36 9.39 -13.66 2.29
N ASN A 37 10.56 -13.44 2.89
CA ASN A 37 11.40 -14.52 3.44
C ASN A 37 10.76 -15.05 4.74
N ILE A 38 10.05 -16.17 4.63
CA ILE A 38 9.21 -16.75 5.71
C ILE A 38 9.74 -18.09 6.22
N GLU A 39 10.82 -18.60 5.65
CA GLU A 39 11.35 -19.95 5.86
C GLU A 39 11.68 -20.18 7.33
N LEU A 40 12.39 -19.23 7.96
CA LEU A 40 12.73 -19.30 9.39
C LEU A 40 11.50 -19.38 10.30
N ALA A 41 10.46 -18.61 9.97
CA ALA A 41 9.23 -18.59 10.76
C ALA A 41 8.44 -19.90 10.61
N GLN A 42 8.42 -20.47 9.39
CA GLN A 42 7.81 -21.76 9.13
C GLN A 42 8.55 -22.89 9.87
N GLU A 43 9.87 -22.92 9.80
CA GLU A 43 10.71 -23.89 10.52
C GLU A 43 10.55 -23.79 12.05
N ALA A 44 10.37 -22.57 12.57
CA ALA A 44 10.10 -22.32 13.97
C ALA A 44 8.64 -22.63 14.40
N GLY A 45 7.78 -23.05 13.47
CA GLY A 45 6.38 -23.37 13.75
C GLY A 45 5.46 -22.16 13.97
N LEU A 46 5.89 -20.96 13.59
CA LEU A 46 5.09 -19.74 13.68
C LEU A 46 4.00 -19.71 12.61
N LYS A 47 2.89 -19.03 12.89
CA LYS A 47 1.82 -18.85 11.90
C LYS A 47 2.26 -17.97 10.72
N VAL A 48 2.07 -18.50 9.51
CA VAL A 48 2.42 -17.82 8.24
C VAL A 48 1.25 -17.88 7.25
N ASP A 49 0.92 -16.74 6.62
CA ASP A 49 0.00 -16.62 5.48
C ASP A 49 0.50 -15.50 4.55
N ARG A 50 1.29 -15.87 3.54
CA ARG A 50 1.94 -14.90 2.63
C ARG A 50 2.69 -13.79 3.40
N GLY A 51 3.33 -14.16 4.52
CA GLY A 51 3.93 -13.28 5.52
C GLY A 51 3.74 -13.84 6.94
N ILE A 52 4.60 -13.45 7.89
CA ILE A 52 4.51 -13.85 9.30
C ILE A 52 3.29 -13.16 9.92
N VAL A 53 2.34 -13.94 10.42
CA VAL A 53 1.09 -13.41 10.98
C VAL A 53 1.38 -12.83 12.37
N VAL A 54 1.04 -11.56 12.56
CA VAL A 54 1.18 -10.86 13.83
C VAL A 54 -0.09 -10.11 14.21
N ASN A 55 -0.32 -9.97 15.51
CA ASN A 55 -1.41 -9.18 16.05
C ASN A 55 -1.18 -7.66 15.88
N GLU A 56 -2.09 -6.84 16.40
CA GLU A 56 -1.97 -5.38 16.36
C GLU A 56 -0.76 -4.83 17.11
N TYR A 57 -0.13 -5.62 17.98
CA TYR A 57 1.10 -5.27 18.70
C TYR A 57 2.37 -5.78 18.00
N LEU A 58 2.23 -6.30 16.76
CA LEU A 58 3.30 -6.87 15.94
C LEU A 58 3.94 -8.14 16.54
N GLN A 59 3.25 -8.78 17.49
CA GLN A 59 3.68 -10.03 18.11
C GLN A 59 3.12 -11.24 17.35
N THR A 60 3.92 -12.30 17.21
CA THR A 60 3.48 -13.57 16.63
C THR A 60 2.63 -14.35 17.64
N ASP A 61 2.29 -15.59 17.31
CA ASP A 61 1.66 -16.55 18.22
C ASP A 61 2.63 -17.16 19.26
N SER A 62 3.93 -16.83 19.18
CA SER A 62 4.94 -17.22 20.16
C SER A 62 5.31 -16.03 21.05
N GLU A 63 5.36 -16.26 22.36
CA GLU A 63 5.71 -15.23 23.33
C GLU A 63 7.13 -14.70 23.10
N GLY A 64 7.30 -13.37 23.16
CA GLY A 64 8.60 -12.73 22.93
C GLY A 64 9.06 -12.66 21.47
N VAL A 65 8.30 -13.21 20.52
CA VAL A 65 8.63 -13.18 19.09
C VAL A 65 7.75 -12.18 18.35
N TYR A 66 8.36 -11.32 17.55
CA TYR A 66 7.69 -10.25 16.81
C TYR A 66 8.17 -10.24 15.35
N ALA A 67 7.38 -9.65 14.47
CA ALA A 67 7.77 -9.41 13.08
C ALA A 67 7.36 -8.00 12.63
N ALA A 68 8.22 -7.37 11.83
CA ALA A 68 8.03 -6.02 11.29
C ALA A 68 8.62 -5.92 9.87
N GLY A 69 8.15 -4.96 9.08
CA GLY A 69 8.54 -4.75 7.69
C GLY A 69 7.78 -5.66 6.70
N ASP A 70 8.35 -5.82 5.52
CA ASP A 70 7.70 -6.49 4.36
C ASP A 70 7.24 -7.92 4.65
N VAL A 71 7.89 -8.59 5.61
CA VAL A 71 7.57 -9.95 6.05
C VAL A 71 6.32 -10.00 6.93
N ALA A 72 5.96 -8.92 7.61
CA ALA A 72 4.91 -8.89 8.61
C ALA A 72 3.52 -8.75 7.98
N ARG A 73 2.69 -9.76 8.23
CA ARG A 73 1.26 -9.72 7.99
C ARG A 73 0.55 -9.32 9.28
N PHE A 74 0.39 -8.02 9.48
CA PHE A 74 -0.12 -7.44 10.72
C PHE A 74 -1.64 -7.27 10.70
N TYR A 75 -2.28 -7.47 11.85
CA TYR A 75 -3.68 -7.06 12.03
C TYR A 75 -3.76 -5.53 12.09
N SER A 76 -4.54 -4.93 11.18
CA SER A 76 -4.81 -3.49 11.17
C SER A 76 -6.11 -3.20 11.92
N PRO A 77 -6.06 -2.46 13.05
CA PRO A 77 -7.27 -2.04 13.76
C PRO A 77 -8.18 -1.12 12.93
N ILE A 78 -7.62 -0.36 11.98
CA ILE A 78 -8.38 0.56 11.11
C ILE A 78 -9.29 -0.21 10.15
N PHE A 79 -8.78 -1.31 9.58
CA PHE A 79 -9.48 -2.09 8.55
C PHE A 79 -10.03 -3.42 9.06
N GLU A 80 -9.82 -3.70 10.36
CA GLU A 80 -10.26 -4.90 11.08
C GLU A 80 -9.85 -6.22 10.41
N ARG A 81 -8.67 -6.23 9.77
CA ARG A 81 -8.14 -7.41 9.09
C ARG A 81 -6.63 -7.39 8.97
N HIS A 82 -6.08 -8.54 8.62
CA HIS A 82 -4.66 -8.67 8.34
C HIS A 82 -4.29 -8.04 7.00
N LEU A 83 -3.27 -7.18 7.02
CA LEU A 83 -2.66 -6.55 5.87
C LEU A 83 -1.17 -6.93 5.81
N ARG A 84 -0.58 -6.80 4.62
CA ARG A 84 0.86 -6.83 4.42
C ARG A 84 1.23 -5.70 3.47
N VAL A 85 2.21 -4.90 3.84
CA VAL A 85 2.58 -3.69 3.11
C VAL A 85 4.10 -3.67 2.91
N GLU A 86 4.51 -3.47 1.67
CA GLU A 86 5.90 -3.52 1.20
C GLU A 86 6.39 -2.09 1.00
N HIS A 87 6.65 -1.37 2.10
CA HIS A 87 7.04 0.03 2.02
C HIS A 87 7.91 0.46 3.20
N TYR A 88 8.92 1.27 2.89
CA TYR A 88 9.91 1.76 3.84
C TYR A 88 9.30 2.46 5.07
N ASP A 89 8.32 3.35 4.87
CA ASP A 89 7.68 4.08 5.99
C ASP A 89 6.95 3.12 6.95
N VAL A 90 6.28 2.09 6.40
CA VAL A 90 5.61 1.07 7.21
C VAL A 90 6.63 0.23 7.95
N ALA A 91 7.72 -0.20 7.29
CA ALA A 91 8.78 -0.97 7.91
C ALA A 91 9.43 -0.22 9.08
N ALA A 92 9.73 1.08 8.90
CA ALA A 92 10.31 1.92 9.95
C ALA A 92 9.37 2.05 11.16
N LYS A 93 8.08 2.33 10.93
CA LYS A 93 7.08 2.50 12.00
C LYS A 93 6.74 1.19 12.71
N GLN A 94 6.68 0.09 11.97
CA GLN A 94 6.54 -1.23 12.56
C GLN A 94 7.75 -1.60 13.41
N GLY A 95 8.98 -1.34 12.94
CA GLY A 95 10.19 -1.57 13.72
C GLY A 95 10.19 -0.82 15.05
N MET A 96 9.82 0.46 15.04
CA MET A 96 9.67 1.26 16.28
C MET A 96 8.60 0.68 17.21
N THR A 97 7.45 0.28 16.68
CA THR A 97 6.33 -0.26 17.48
C THR A 97 6.67 -1.64 18.07
N ALA A 98 7.28 -2.53 17.27
CA ALA A 98 7.70 -3.85 17.72
C ALA A 98 8.79 -3.73 18.79
N GLY A 99 9.79 -2.86 18.60
CA GLY A 99 10.83 -2.61 19.60
C GLY A 99 10.29 -2.06 20.92
N ALA A 100 9.34 -1.12 20.87
CA ALA A 100 8.66 -0.62 22.08
C ALA A 100 7.91 -1.73 22.82
N ASN A 101 7.18 -2.58 22.09
CA ASN A 101 6.44 -3.70 22.68
C ASN A 101 7.37 -4.79 23.25
N MET A 102 8.50 -5.06 22.60
CA MET A 102 9.56 -5.92 23.16
C MET A 102 10.14 -5.35 24.47
N ALA A 103 10.19 -4.03 24.60
CA ALA A 103 10.66 -3.33 25.81
C ALA A 103 9.60 -3.24 26.93
N GLY A 104 8.43 -3.85 26.74
CA GLY A 104 7.35 -3.91 27.73
C GLY A 104 6.24 -2.88 27.56
N GLU A 105 6.25 -2.10 26.47
CA GLU A 105 5.09 -1.29 26.11
C GLU A 105 3.95 -2.14 25.51
N ARG A 106 2.78 -1.52 25.32
CA ARG A 106 1.62 -2.14 24.67
C ARG A 106 0.99 -1.20 23.65
N ARG A 107 1.76 -0.86 22.64
CA ARG A 107 1.39 0.06 21.56
C ARG A 107 0.86 -0.71 20.35
N ALA A 108 -0.40 -0.46 20.00
CA ALA A 108 -0.98 -0.99 18.77
C ALA A 108 -0.40 -0.25 17.54
N PHE A 109 -0.09 -1.01 16.49
CA PHE A 109 0.25 -0.50 15.18
C PHE A 109 -1.03 -0.13 14.42
N ALA A 110 -1.47 1.12 14.62
CA ALA A 110 -2.67 1.69 14.01
C ALA A 110 -2.33 2.78 12.97
N ASP A 111 -1.23 2.61 12.24
CA ASP A 111 -0.85 3.52 11.17
C ASP A 111 -1.64 3.24 9.88
N LEU A 112 -2.03 4.31 9.20
CA LEU A 112 -2.65 4.20 7.88
C LEU A 112 -1.56 3.80 6.85
N PRO A 113 -1.74 2.70 6.10
CA PRO A 113 -0.82 2.29 5.05
C PRO A 113 -0.52 3.45 4.10
N PHE A 114 0.75 3.62 3.78
CA PHE A 114 1.25 4.69 2.92
C PHE A 114 2.30 4.13 1.96
N PHE A 115 2.22 4.58 0.71
CA PHE A 115 3.20 4.34 -0.34
C PHE A 115 3.41 5.63 -1.15
N PHE A 116 4.62 5.87 -1.64
CA PHE A 116 4.87 6.94 -2.60
C PHE A 116 5.74 6.46 -3.76
N SER A 117 5.62 7.15 -4.88
CA SER A 117 6.51 7.03 -6.02
C SER A 117 6.72 8.39 -6.66
N PHE A 118 7.90 8.57 -7.25
CA PHE A 118 8.21 9.69 -8.11
C PHE A 118 8.45 9.17 -9.52
N MET A 119 7.65 9.65 -10.47
CA MET A 119 7.80 9.31 -11.88
C MET A 119 7.89 10.60 -12.66
N PHE A 120 9.10 10.98 -13.07
CA PHE A 120 9.36 12.29 -13.67
C PHE A 120 8.86 13.43 -12.76
N ASP A 121 7.94 14.26 -13.24
CA ASP A 121 7.31 15.37 -12.53
C ASP A 121 6.09 14.94 -11.68
N LEU A 122 5.71 13.66 -11.72
CA LEU A 122 4.58 13.13 -10.97
C LEU A 122 5.01 12.70 -9.55
N LYS A 123 4.41 13.34 -8.55
CA LYS A 123 4.45 12.92 -7.14
C LYS A 123 3.21 12.10 -6.84
N ILE A 124 3.40 10.79 -6.76
CA ILE A 124 2.33 9.82 -6.58
C ILE A 124 2.35 9.36 -5.13
N ASN A 125 1.21 9.44 -4.45
CA ASN A 125 1.04 8.98 -3.08
C ASN A 125 -0.21 8.10 -2.99
N ALA A 126 -0.12 6.95 -2.33
CA ALA A 126 -1.26 6.10 -2.03
C ALA A 126 -1.41 5.96 -0.52
N TYR A 127 -2.64 6.12 -0.04
CA TYR A 127 -2.98 5.98 1.38
C TYR A 127 -4.14 5.00 1.56
N GLY A 128 -4.09 4.20 2.63
CA GLY A 128 -5.11 3.21 2.96
C GLY A 128 -5.03 1.93 2.12
N ASP A 129 -6.16 1.23 1.99
CA ASP A 129 -6.26 -0.01 1.21
C ASP A 129 -6.98 0.25 -0.12
N LEU A 130 -6.23 0.16 -1.22
CA LEU A 130 -6.72 0.34 -2.59
C LEU A 130 -7.22 -0.98 -3.23
N GLY A 131 -7.01 -2.11 -2.56
CA GLY A 131 -7.39 -3.45 -3.02
C GLY A 131 -8.88 -3.71 -2.86
N LYS A 132 -9.46 -3.34 -1.71
CA LYS A 132 -10.89 -3.55 -1.40
C LYS A 132 -11.75 -2.38 -1.85
N LYS A 133 -12.47 -2.54 -2.97
CA LYS A 133 -13.29 -1.50 -3.60
C LYS A 133 -14.46 -2.07 -4.40
N THR A 134 -15.57 -1.33 -4.40
CA THR A 134 -16.70 -1.51 -5.32
C THR A 134 -16.80 -0.35 -6.32
N ARG A 135 -16.36 0.85 -5.95
CA ARG A 135 -16.42 2.06 -6.79
C ARG A 135 -15.14 2.87 -6.69
N ILE A 136 -14.79 3.56 -7.78
CA ILE A 136 -13.67 4.49 -7.86
C ILE A 136 -14.23 5.83 -8.31
N MET A 137 -13.93 6.89 -7.55
CA MET A 137 -14.32 8.27 -7.88
C MET A 137 -13.08 9.08 -8.25
N SER A 138 -13.21 9.97 -9.24
CA SER A 138 -12.12 10.84 -9.68
C SER A 138 -12.36 12.27 -9.23
N ARG A 139 -11.35 12.89 -8.60
CA ARG A 139 -11.39 14.31 -8.23
C ARG A 139 -10.24 15.04 -8.90
N GLY A 140 -10.56 15.97 -9.80
CA GLY A 140 -9.59 16.56 -10.73
C GLY A 140 -9.31 15.66 -11.93
N SER A 141 -8.37 16.05 -12.79
CA SER A 141 -8.09 15.37 -14.06
C SER A 141 -6.60 15.16 -14.34
N VAL A 142 -6.30 14.18 -15.19
CA VAL A 142 -4.95 13.92 -15.68
C VAL A 142 -4.47 15.13 -16.50
N GLY A 143 -3.27 15.63 -16.21
CA GLY A 143 -2.69 16.78 -16.88
C GLY A 143 -3.09 18.15 -16.32
N ALA A 144 -4.04 18.21 -15.38
CA ALA A 144 -4.32 19.44 -14.64
C ALA A 144 -3.13 19.81 -13.74
N GLU A 145 -2.82 21.11 -13.64
CA GLU A 145 -1.72 21.62 -12.81
C GLU A 145 -1.84 21.20 -11.34
N LYS A 146 -3.05 21.25 -10.78
CA LYS A 146 -3.35 20.82 -9.41
C LYS A 146 -3.24 19.30 -9.21
N GLY A 147 -3.21 18.52 -10.29
CA GLY A 147 -3.27 17.06 -10.27
C GLY A 147 -4.64 16.50 -9.85
N PHE A 148 -4.69 15.21 -9.56
CA PHE A 148 -5.96 14.50 -9.31
C PHE A 148 -5.85 13.47 -8.17
N PHE A 149 -7.02 13.07 -7.66
CA PHE A 149 -7.18 11.89 -6.83
C PHE A 149 -7.94 10.79 -7.55
N GLN A 150 -7.62 9.54 -7.21
CA GLN A 150 -8.51 8.39 -7.39
C GLN A 150 -8.92 7.91 -6.00
N LEU A 151 -10.22 7.87 -5.72
CA LEU A 151 -10.78 7.57 -4.41
C LEU A 151 -11.46 6.20 -4.44
N TYR A 152 -11.02 5.29 -3.57
CA TYR A 152 -11.44 3.89 -3.60
C TYR A 152 -12.46 3.61 -2.50
N PHE A 153 -13.72 3.46 -2.90
CA PHE A 153 -14.85 3.23 -2.01
C PHE A 153 -15.27 1.76 -2.01
N ASP A 154 -15.72 1.29 -0.85
CA ASP A 154 -16.37 0.00 -0.64
C ASP A 154 -17.61 0.26 0.22
N ASP A 155 -18.80 0.01 -0.33
CA ASP A 155 -20.09 0.24 0.32
C ASP A 155 -20.23 1.63 0.99
N GLY A 156 -19.84 2.68 0.25
CA GLY A 156 -19.89 4.07 0.72
C GLY A 156 -18.75 4.46 1.68
N VAL A 157 -17.90 3.53 2.13
CA VAL A 157 -16.73 3.81 2.98
C VAL A 157 -15.49 4.03 2.12
N LEU A 158 -14.76 5.13 2.35
CA LEU A 158 -13.47 5.37 1.72
C LEU A 158 -12.40 4.47 2.35
N ASN A 159 -11.86 3.52 1.58
CA ASN A 159 -10.81 2.61 2.07
C ASN A 159 -9.40 3.10 1.76
N GLY A 160 -9.25 3.85 0.66
CA GLY A 160 -7.96 4.38 0.26
C GLY A 160 -8.08 5.41 -0.85
N PHE A 161 -6.99 6.10 -1.12
CA PHE A 161 -6.89 7.00 -2.27
C PHE A 161 -5.48 6.98 -2.89
N LEU A 162 -5.44 7.21 -4.19
CA LEU A 162 -4.24 7.62 -4.92
C LEU A 162 -4.30 9.13 -5.10
N SER A 163 -3.18 9.80 -4.90
CA SER A 163 -3.00 11.24 -5.04
C SER A 163 -1.84 11.51 -5.98
N VAL A 164 -2.08 12.27 -7.05
CA VAL A 164 -1.04 12.73 -7.96
C VAL A 164 -0.96 14.24 -7.88
N ASN A 165 0.18 14.78 -7.41
CA ASN A 165 0.47 16.20 -7.29
C ASN A 165 -0.51 17.04 -6.42
N ARG A 166 -1.44 16.41 -5.70
CA ARG A 166 -2.42 17.13 -4.87
C ARG A 166 -1.79 17.79 -3.63
N PRO A 167 -2.35 18.92 -3.16
CA PRO A 167 -1.88 19.60 -1.96
C PRO A 167 -1.98 18.73 -0.70
N PHE A 168 -0.99 18.88 0.19
CA PHE A 168 -0.90 18.12 1.45
C PHE A 168 -2.13 18.29 2.36
N GLN A 169 -2.78 19.46 2.33
CA GLN A 169 -3.97 19.72 3.13
C GLN A 169 -5.13 18.80 2.73
N GLU A 170 -5.43 18.68 1.43
CA GLU A 170 -6.48 17.79 0.93
C GLU A 170 -6.16 16.30 1.19
N VAL A 171 -4.87 15.92 1.08
CA VAL A 171 -4.40 14.59 1.47
C VAL A 171 -4.74 14.30 2.94
N ASN A 172 -4.51 15.24 3.85
CA ASN A 172 -4.82 15.05 5.26
C ASN A 172 -6.33 15.01 5.56
N GLU A 173 -7.15 15.76 4.82
CA GLU A 173 -8.61 15.64 4.92
C GLU A 173 -9.05 14.22 4.55
N LEU A 174 -8.58 13.68 3.42
CA LEU A 174 -8.94 12.33 2.99
C LEU A 174 -8.42 11.25 3.94
N LYS A 175 -7.25 11.44 4.55
CA LYS A 175 -6.76 10.54 5.62
C LYS A 175 -7.71 10.52 6.81
N ARG A 176 -8.20 11.69 7.25
CA ARG A 176 -9.25 11.76 8.30
C ARG A 176 -10.52 11.06 7.86
N VAL A 177 -10.88 11.15 6.58
CA VAL A 177 -12.01 10.39 6.02
C VAL A 177 -11.84 8.90 6.14
N ILE A 178 -10.70 8.36 5.72
CA ILE A 178 -10.44 6.92 5.86
C ILE A 178 -10.48 6.50 7.33
N LEU A 179 -9.87 7.28 8.23
CA LEU A 179 -9.78 6.95 9.66
C LEU A 179 -11.15 7.00 10.36
N SER A 180 -12.08 7.83 9.90
CA SER A 180 -13.43 7.91 10.48
C SER A 180 -14.28 6.64 10.27
N ARG A 181 -13.91 5.81 9.28
CA ARG A 181 -14.69 4.64 8.79
C ARG A 181 -16.15 4.96 8.44
N LYS A 182 -16.51 6.25 8.31
CA LYS A 182 -17.88 6.69 8.00
C LYS A 182 -18.27 6.22 6.59
N SER A 183 -19.49 5.69 6.48
CA SER A 183 -20.12 5.43 5.18
C SER A 183 -20.84 6.69 4.68
N PHE A 184 -20.68 6.96 3.39
CA PHE A 184 -21.28 8.09 2.69
C PHE A 184 -22.30 7.54 1.67
N PRO A 185 -23.61 7.83 1.85
CA PRO A 185 -24.65 7.37 0.92
C PRO A 185 -24.49 7.95 -0.49
N ASP A 186 -24.03 9.20 -0.57
CA ASP A 186 -23.72 9.87 -1.83
C ASP A 186 -22.21 10.18 -1.90
N ILE A 187 -21.49 9.34 -2.64
CA ILE A 187 -20.06 9.50 -2.86
C ILE A 187 -19.73 10.47 -4.02
N SER A 188 -20.74 10.95 -4.77
CA SER A 188 -20.50 11.87 -5.89
C SER A 188 -19.97 13.23 -5.44
N LEU A 189 -20.28 13.62 -4.20
CA LEU A 189 -19.76 14.83 -3.56
C LEU A 189 -18.22 14.87 -3.49
N PHE A 190 -17.56 13.72 -3.57
CA PHE A 190 -16.10 13.66 -3.56
C PHE A 190 -15.46 14.05 -4.90
N GLU A 191 -16.19 14.00 -6.01
CA GLU A 191 -15.69 14.41 -7.34
C GLU A 191 -15.70 15.93 -7.51
N ASP A 192 -16.66 16.60 -6.88
CA ASP A 192 -16.88 18.03 -7.04
C ASP A 192 -15.78 18.87 -6.37
N GLU A 193 -14.88 19.42 -7.19
CA GLU A 193 -13.76 20.24 -6.71
C GLU A 193 -14.15 21.54 -6.00
N SER A 194 -15.41 21.98 -6.11
CA SER A 194 -15.92 23.15 -5.39
C SER A 194 -16.19 22.86 -3.91
N TRP A 195 -16.38 21.60 -3.54
CA TRP A 195 -16.62 21.19 -2.15
C TRP A 195 -15.34 21.06 -1.35
N ASN A 196 -15.36 21.55 -0.11
CA ASN A 196 -14.27 21.36 0.84
C ASN A 196 -14.35 19.95 1.45
N LEU A 197 -13.35 19.11 1.17
CA LEU A 197 -13.26 17.76 1.72
C LEU A 197 -13.28 17.73 3.26
N GLY A 198 -12.73 18.76 3.92
CA GLY A 198 -12.75 18.87 5.37
C GLY A 198 -14.13 19.15 5.97
N ALA A 199 -15.09 19.62 5.18
CA ALA A 199 -16.47 19.81 5.62
C ALA A 199 -17.27 18.49 5.66
N LEU A 200 -16.75 17.41 5.07
CA LEU A 200 -17.44 16.11 5.00
C LEU A 200 -17.38 15.33 6.33
N ILE A 201 -16.51 15.76 7.24
CA ILE A 201 -16.33 15.18 8.58
C ILE A 201 -16.39 16.31 9.60
N PRO A 202 -17.43 16.35 10.46
CA PRO A 202 -17.47 17.27 11.58
C PRO A 202 -16.23 17.10 12.45
N ALA A 203 -15.71 18.23 12.95
CA ALA A 203 -14.54 18.28 13.82
C ALA A 203 -14.68 17.45 15.10
#